data_AF-A0A9N9N889-F1
#
_entry.id   AF-A0A9N9N889-F1
#
_cell.length_a   1.000
_cell.length_b   1.000
_cell.length_c   1.000
_cell.angle_alpha   90.00
_cell.angle_beta   90.00
_cell.angle_gamma   90.00
#
_symmetry.space_group_name_H-M   'P 1'
#
loop_
_entity.id
_entity.type
_entity.pdbx_description
1 polymer ?
#
loop_
_entity_poly.entity_id
_entity_poly.type
_entity_poly.pdbx_seq_one_letter_code
_entity_poly.pdbx_strand_id
1 'polypeptide(L)'
;MNIFSNKTKRTAVSAWIERMTSSRYEEDDLSDMFQLCEAIRLQETGPKEASKSLRNVFKYGDTHSQLRGLTILKALVDNIGESFQAHISTPKFVELLKSMANSSATDPRVHKSLMLLLSQWSNNFKNQPNMYAVSHLYDNVNHKAGYSRRNSGTRPVPQIPSSTSSKDERKSLDKSNNKRAQSPPTYSYEKINQEIGMAAQNATNLENALILLTQNTNIEKDPEIQKLVRKCKDSSEQLVKIIPTIMDDDKIGPLLQSNDQVQAALSKYSEYFYDNSLLDDPFADPFSDPIMETEISNNKSKKKLEW
;
A
#
# COMPACT_ATOMS: atom_id res chain seq x y z
N MET A 1 -13.55 11.87 -49.36
CA MET A 1 -12.40 11.06 -48.92
C MET A 1 -12.41 10.98 -47.41
N ASN A 2 -12.83 9.85 -46.83
CA ASN A 2 -12.70 9.59 -45.39
C ASN A 2 -11.39 8.86 -45.15
N ILE A 3 -10.36 9.58 -44.74
CA ILE A 3 -9.05 9.03 -44.40
C ILE A 3 -8.79 9.44 -42.95
N PHE A 4 -8.40 8.47 -42.11
CA PHE A 4 -8.11 8.58 -40.66
C PHE A 4 -9.28 8.35 -39.69
N SER A 5 -9.88 7.16 -39.74
CA SER A 5 -10.23 6.47 -38.48
C SER A 5 -9.00 5.71 -38.01
N ASN A 6 -8.09 6.39 -37.30
CA ASN A 6 -6.99 5.72 -36.59
C ASN A 6 -7.60 4.99 -35.38
N LYS A 7 -8.33 3.90 -35.64
CA LYS A 7 -8.68 2.92 -34.61
C LYS A 7 -7.34 2.50 -34.02
N THR A 8 -7.10 2.89 -32.77
CA THR A 8 -5.99 2.40 -31.97
C THR A 8 -5.89 0.90 -32.17
N LYS A 9 -4.80 0.42 -32.78
CA LYS A 9 -4.55 -1.01 -32.93
C LYS A 9 -4.65 -1.62 -31.53
N ARG A 10 -5.63 -2.50 -31.34
CA ARG A 10 -5.85 -3.20 -30.07
C ARG A 10 -4.65 -4.12 -29.82
N THR A 11 -3.83 -3.77 -28.84
CA THR A 11 -2.73 -4.59 -28.33
C THR A 11 -3.20 -5.46 -27.17
N ALA A 12 -2.43 -6.49 -26.81
CA ALA A 12 -2.71 -7.32 -25.63
C ALA A 12 -2.83 -6.47 -24.35
N VAL A 13 -1.90 -5.52 -24.15
CA VAL A 13 -1.91 -4.57 -23.02
C VAL A 13 -3.17 -3.72 -23.03
N SER A 14 -3.57 -3.18 -24.19
CA SER A 14 -4.79 -2.38 -24.28
C SER A 14 -6.06 -3.19 -23.99
N ALA A 15 -6.10 -4.46 -24.40
CA ALA A 15 -7.21 -5.35 -24.14
C ALA A 15 -7.34 -5.71 -22.65
N TRP A 16 -6.20 -5.92 -21.97
CA TRP A 16 -6.18 -6.11 -20.52
C TRP A 16 -6.72 -4.91 -19.77
N ILE A 17 -6.22 -3.70 -20.09
CA ILE A 17 -6.68 -2.47 -19.42
C ILE A 17 -8.17 -2.26 -19.65
N GLU A 18 -8.66 -2.37 -20.89
CA GLU A 18 -10.09 -2.24 -21.19
C GLU A 18 -10.97 -3.25 -20.42
N ARG A 19 -10.51 -4.50 -20.31
CA ARG A 19 -11.20 -5.55 -19.54
C ARG A 19 -11.23 -5.20 -18.05
N MET A 20 -10.07 -4.86 -17.49
CA MET A 20 -9.92 -4.56 -16.07
C MET A 20 -10.64 -3.27 -15.66
N THR A 21 -10.88 -2.33 -16.57
CA THR A 21 -11.66 -1.11 -16.30
C THR A 21 -13.16 -1.29 -16.50
N SER A 22 -13.62 -2.46 -16.97
CA SER A 22 -15.04 -2.72 -17.15
C SER A 22 -15.79 -2.84 -15.82
N SER A 23 -17.12 -2.68 -15.87
CA SER A 23 -18.01 -2.82 -14.70
C SER A 23 -18.03 -4.22 -14.07
N ARG A 24 -17.33 -5.20 -14.66
CA ARG A 24 -17.19 -6.56 -14.11
C ARG A 24 -16.18 -6.64 -12.96
N TYR A 25 -15.28 -5.67 -12.88
CA TYR A 25 -14.26 -5.59 -11.83
C TYR A 25 -14.69 -4.56 -10.78
N GLU A 26 -14.47 -4.87 -9.51
CA GLU A 26 -14.69 -3.93 -8.41
C GLU A 26 -13.65 -2.80 -8.44
N GLU A 27 -13.94 -1.62 -7.90
CA GLU A 27 -13.04 -0.43 -8.00
C GLU A 27 -11.59 -0.69 -7.52
N ASP A 28 -11.41 -1.56 -6.50
CA ASP A 28 -10.13 -1.86 -5.86
C ASP A 28 -9.56 -3.26 -6.21
N ASP A 29 -10.20 -4.01 -7.12
CA ASP A 29 -9.77 -5.36 -7.50
C ASP A 29 -8.38 -5.37 -8.18
N LEU A 30 -7.44 -6.13 -7.60
CA LEU A 30 -6.08 -6.34 -8.08
C LEU A 30 -5.79 -7.78 -8.57
N SER A 31 -6.79 -8.66 -8.65
CA SER A 31 -6.62 -10.08 -8.95
C SER A 31 -5.89 -10.34 -10.27
N ASP A 32 -6.15 -9.53 -11.30
CA ASP A 32 -5.52 -9.65 -12.63
C ASP A 32 -4.30 -8.71 -12.83
N MET A 33 -3.87 -8.00 -11.78
CA MET A 33 -2.80 -6.99 -11.87
C MET A 33 -1.46 -7.62 -12.28
N PHE A 34 -1.15 -8.80 -11.76
CA PHE A 34 0.09 -9.52 -12.07
C PHE A 34 0.18 -9.83 -13.57
N GLN A 35 -0.90 -10.32 -14.17
CA GLN A 35 -0.96 -10.68 -15.59
C GLN A 35 -0.83 -9.45 -16.48
N LEU A 36 -1.42 -8.30 -16.08
CA LEU A 36 -1.22 -7.04 -16.78
C LEU A 36 0.25 -6.58 -16.71
N CYS A 37 0.89 -6.66 -15.53
CA CYS A 37 2.29 -6.28 -15.36
C CYS A 37 3.22 -7.15 -16.22
N GLU A 38 3.00 -8.47 -16.25
CA GLU A 38 3.75 -9.39 -17.10
C GLU A 38 3.55 -9.09 -18.59
N ALA A 39 2.30 -8.85 -19.02
CA ALA A 39 2.01 -8.49 -20.41
C ALA A 39 2.70 -7.19 -20.83
N ILE A 40 2.87 -6.23 -19.91
CA ILE A 40 3.59 -4.99 -20.16
C ILE A 40 5.11 -5.24 -20.23
N ARG A 41 5.68 -6.02 -19.30
CA ARG A 41 7.13 -6.32 -19.28
C ARG A 41 7.59 -7.12 -20.49
N LEU A 42 6.76 -8.02 -20.99
CA LEU A 42 7.09 -8.87 -22.14
C LEU A 42 7.19 -8.07 -23.46
N GLN A 43 6.58 -6.90 -23.54
CA GLN A 43 6.52 -6.08 -24.75
C GLN A 43 7.37 -4.83 -24.59
N GLU A 44 8.31 -4.59 -25.50
CA GLU A 44 9.14 -3.37 -25.50
C GLU A 44 8.27 -2.09 -25.52
N THR A 45 7.16 -2.12 -26.26
CA THR A 45 6.20 -1.00 -26.32
C THR A 45 5.11 -1.05 -25.24
N GLY A 46 5.17 -2.03 -24.33
CA GLY A 46 4.17 -2.27 -23.30
C GLY A 46 3.88 -1.03 -22.43
N PRO A 47 4.90 -0.40 -21.80
CA PRO A 47 4.69 0.77 -20.95
C PRO A 47 4.03 1.95 -21.69
N LYS A 48 4.38 2.14 -22.96
CA LYS A 48 3.81 3.16 -23.84
C LYS A 48 2.34 2.90 -24.15
N GLU A 49 2.02 1.65 -24.50
CA GLU A 49 0.64 1.23 -24.80
C GLU A 49 -0.23 1.28 -23.53
N ALA A 50 0.31 0.90 -22.37
CA ALA A 50 -0.38 1.03 -21.08
C ALA A 50 -0.73 2.49 -20.76
N SER A 51 0.26 3.39 -20.87
CA SER A 51 0.04 4.84 -20.68
C SER A 51 -1.03 5.37 -21.64
N LYS A 52 -0.98 4.95 -22.91
CA LYS A 52 -1.97 5.36 -23.92
C LYS A 52 -3.38 4.87 -23.61
N SER A 53 -3.53 3.61 -23.21
CA SER A 53 -4.82 3.05 -22.82
C SER A 53 -5.39 3.73 -21.59
N LEU A 54 -4.58 3.98 -20.55
CA LEU A 54 -5.02 4.72 -19.37
C LEU A 54 -5.46 6.14 -19.69
N ARG A 55 -4.75 6.86 -20.57
CA ARG A 55 -5.22 8.20 -21.01
C ARG A 55 -6.59 8.14 -21.69
N ASN A 56 -6.86 7.10 -22.48
CA ASN A 56 -8.16 6.93 -23.11
C ASN A 56 -9.26 6.64 -22.07
N VAL A 57 -8.96 5.78 -21.09
CA VAL A 57 -9.86 5.50 -19.96
C VAL A 57 -10.21 6.77 -19.21
N PHE A 58 -9.23 7.61 -18.90
CA PHE A 58 -9.47 8.88 -18.20
C PHE A 58 -10.23 9.92 -19.03
N LYS A 59 -10.05 9.92 -20.34
CA LYS A 59 -10.69 10.91 -21.22
C LYS A 59 -12.12 10.54 -21.60
N TYR A 60 -12.43 9.26 -21.75
CA TYR A 60 -13.69 8.79 -22.33
C TYR A 60 -14.42 7.74 -21.49
N GLY A 61 -13.79 7.20 -20.45
CA GLY A 61 -14.42 6.25 -19.55
C GLY A 61 -15.45 6.93 -18.64
N ASP A 62 -16.40 6.12 -18.16
CA ASP A 62 -17.34 6.51 -17.11
C ASP A 62 -16.66 6.58 -15.74
N THR A 63 -17.38 7.02 -14.71
CA THR A 63 -16.84 7.18 -13.35
C THR A 63 -16.17 5.90 -12.85
N HIS A 64 -16.78 4.74 -13.07
CA HIS A 64 -16.22 3.44 -12.69
C HIS A 64 -14.89 3.17 -13.40
N SER A 65 -14.87 3.28 -14.74
CA SER A 65 -13.66 3.06 -15.52
C SER A 65 -12.53 4.01 -15.12
N GLN A 66 -12.85 5.27 -14.81
CA GLN A 66 -11.87 6.26 -14.35
C GLN A 66 -11.29 5.89 -12.98
N LEU A 67 -12.12 5.46 -12.01
CA LEU A 67 -11.66 4.99 -10.70
C LEU A 67 -10.76 3.77 -10.84
N ARG A 68 -11.20 2.75 -11.60
CA ARG A 68 -10.38 1.59 -11.96
C ARG A 68 -9.07 1.99 -12.63
N GLY A 69 -9.14 2.95 -13.55
CA GLY A 69 -7.97 3.49 -14.22
C GLY A 69 -6.95 4.10 -13.25
N LEU A 70 -7.40 4.76 -12.18
CA LEU A 70 -6.52 5.28 -11.12
C LEU A 70 -5.92 4.17 -10.26
N THR A 71 -6.70 3.14 -9.91
CA THR A 71 -6.21 1.95 -9.20
C THR A 71 -5.12 1.24 -10.01
N ILE A 72 -5.37 1.03 -11.30
CA ILE A 72 -4.40 0.43 -12.22
C ILE A 72 -3.18 1.32 -12.39
N LEU A 73 -3.37 2.62 -12.58
CA LEU A 73 -2.27 3.58 -12.70
C LEU A 73 -1.33 3.53 -11.48
N LYS A 74 -1.89 3.52 -10.27
CA LYS A 74 -1.12 3.38 -9.02
C LYS A 74 -0.31 2.09 -9.04
N ALA A 75 -0.98 0.96 -9.28
CA ALA A 75 -0.32 -0.34 -9.27
C ALA A 75 0.78 -0.46 -10.33
N LEU A 76 0.59 0.09 -11.53
CA LEU A 76 1.62 0.04 -12.57
C LEU A 76 2.85 0.91 -12.23
N VAL A 77 2.65 2.06 -11.58
CA VAL A 77 3.77 2.88 -11.09
C VAL A 77 4.56 2.15 -10.02
N ASP A 78 3.86 1.45 -9.12
CA ASP A 78 4.47 0.71 -8.02
C ASP A 78 5.18 -0.57 -8.52
N ASN A 79 4.68 -1.25 -9.55
CA ASN A 79 5.17 -2.58 -9.98
C ASN A 79 6.04 -2.61 -11.25
N ILE A 80 5.99 -1.59 -12.11
CA ILE A 80 6.77 -1.53 -13.36
C ILE A 80 7.96 -0.57 -13.26
N GLY A 81 7.90 0.37 -12.33
CA GLY A 81 9.00 1.29 -12.04
C GLY A 81 9.30 2.27 -13.17
N GLU A 82 10.57 2.61 -13.32
CA GLU A 82 11.03 3.76 -14.13
C GLU A 82 10.58 3.71 -15.59
N SER A 83 10.51 2.51 -16.18
CA SER A 83 10.11 2.33 -17.58
C SER A 83 8.68 2.83 -17.84
N PHE A 84 7.77 2.66 -16.88
CA PHE A 84 6.40 3.17 -16.96
C PHE A 84 6.30 4.62 -16.46
N GLN A 85 7.05 4.98 -15.42
CA GLN A 85 7.10 6.34 -14.89
C GLN A 85 7.48 7.36 -15.99
N ALA A 86 8.46 7.04 -16.84
CA ALA A 86 8.84 7.89 -17.98
C ALA A 86 7.68 8.22 -18.94
N HIS A 87 6.68 7.32 -19.05
CA HIS A 87 5.53 7.51 -19.94
C HIS A 87 4.40 8.33 -19.30
N ILE A 88 4.23 8.28 -17.98
CA ILE A 88 3.25 9.09 -17.26
C ILE A 88 3.76 10.51 -16.95
N SER A 89 5.08 10.70 -16.97
CA SER A 89 5.71 12.03 -16.85
C SER A 89 5.78 12.81 -18.15
N THR A 90 5.25 12.26 -19.24
CA THR A 90 5.14 13.01 -20.50
C THR A 90 4.20 14.21 -20.35
N PRO A 91 4.45 15.34 -21.03
CA PRO A 91 3.60 16.53 -20.94
C PRO A 91 2.11 16.23 -21.20
N LYS A 92 1.84 15.36 -22.18
CA LYS A 92 0.48 14.94 -22.53
C LYS A 92 -0.26 14.24 -21.40
N PHE A 93 0.43 13.44 -20.60
CA PHE A 93 -0.18 12.71 -19.49
C PHE A 93 -0.31 13.62 -18.26
N VAL A 94 0.72 14.42 -17.97
CA VAL A 94 0.72 15.43 -16.89
C VAL A 94 -0.42 16.45 -17.09
N GLU A 95 -0.60 16.97 -18.31
CA GLU A 95 -1.69 17.88 -18.64
C GLU A 95 -3.07 17.24 -18.47
N LEU A 96 -3.21 15.96 -18.81
CA LEU A 96 -4.45 15.22 -18.59
C LEU A 96 -4.80 15.13 -17.11
N LEU A 97 -3.85 14.70 -16.26
CA LEU A 97 -4.05 14.64 -14.81
C LEU A 97 -4.37 16.02 -14.22
N LYS A 98 -3.65 17.06 -14.67
CA LYS A 98 -3.91 18.44 -14.28
C LYS A 98 -5.31 18.90 -14.69
N SER A 99 -5.76 18.54 -15.88
CA SER A 99 -7.11 18.87 -16.37
C SER A 99 -8.17 18.20 -15.50
N MET A 100 -8.04 16.89 -15.23
CA MET A 100 -8.95 16.16 -14.33
C MET A 100 -8.97 16.74 -12.92
N ALA A 101 -7.81 17.16 -12.41
CA ALA A 101 -7.68 17.75 -11.09
C ALA A 101 -8.32 19.14 -10.94
N ASN A 102 -8.41 19.92 -12.03
CA ASN A 102 -8.96 21.28 -12.00
C ASN A 102 -10.38 21.37 -12.61
N SER A 103 -10.86 20.31 -13.25
CA SER A 103 -12.14 20.30 -13.94
C SER A 103 -13.28 20.11 -12.95
N SER A 104 -14.25 21.02 -12.95
CA SER A 104 -15.50 20.86 -12.20
C SER A 104 -16.41 19.78 -12.76
N ALA A 105 -16.15 19.30 -13.99
CA ALA A 105 -16.90 18.22 -14.62
C ALA A 105 -16.41 16.82 -14.19
N THR A 106 -15.29 16.73 -13.48
CA THR A 106 -14.78 15.46 -12.96
C THR A 106 -15.61 15.00 -11.77
N ASP A 107 -15.97 13.72 -11.75
CA ASP A 107 -16.76 13.14 -10.66
C ASP A 107 -16.05 13.34 -9.30
N PRO A 108 -16.77 13.72 -8.22
CA PRO A 108 -16.15 13.97 -6.92
C PRO A 108 -15.34 12.80 -6.37
N ARG A 109 -15.74 11.54 -6.64
CA ARG A 109 -15.01 10.34 -6.21
C ARG A 109 -13.71 10.19 -6.99
N VAL A 110 -13.76 10.39 -8.31
CA VAL A 110 -12.57 10.38 -9.18
C VAL A 110 -11.60 11.48 -8.75
N HIS A 111 -12.10 12.70 -8.53
CA HIS A 111 -11.28 13.81 -8.07
C HIS A 111 -10.62 13.52 -6.72
N LYS A 112 -11.38 13.00 -5.73
CA LYS A 112 -10.83 12.63 -4.42
C LYS A 112 -9.75 11.55 -4.54
N SER A 113 -9.98 10.50 -5.33
CA SER A 113 -9.01 9.43 -5.56
C SER A 113 -7.75 9.95 -6.25
N LEU A 114 -7.90 10.78 -7.28
CA LEU A 114 -6.78 11.43 -7.98
C LEU A 114 -5.97 12.33 -7.03
N MET A 115 -6.62 13.14 -6.21
CA MET A 115 -5.91 14.00 -5.24
C MET A 115 -5.13 13.20 -4.21
N LEU A 116 -5.69 12.08 -3.73
CA LEU A 116 -4.99 11.19 -2.82
C LEU A 116 -3.75 10.60 -3.48
N LEU A 117 -3.88 10.11 -4.72
CA LEU A 117 -2.77 9.55 -5.48
C LEU A 117 -1.67 10.60 -5.74
N LEU A 118 -2.04 11.80 -6.18
CA LEU A 118 -1.08 12.89 -6.40
C LEU A 118 -0.38 13.32 -5.10
N SER A 119 -1.10 13.35 -3.97
CA SER A 119 -0.49 13.64 -2.66
C SER A 119 0.49 12.55 -2.22
N GLN A 120 0.22 11.29 -2.55
CA GLN A 120 1.17 10.20 -2.27
C GLN A 120 2.42 10.37 -3.14
N TRP A 121 2.23 10.63 -4.43
CA TRP A 121 3.33 10.81 -5.37
C TRP A 121 4.17 12.07 -5.11
N SER A 122 3.58 13.16 -4.61
CA SER A 122 4.33 14.35 -4.20
C SER A 122 5.32 14.04 -3.07
N ASN A 123 4.97 13.13 -2.16
CA ASN A 123 5.84 12.73 -1.07
C ASN A 123 6.88 11.70 -1.51
N ASN A 124 6.47 10.72 -2.32
CA ASN A 124 7.31 9.58 -2.70
C ASN A 124 8.33 9.94 -3.80
N PHE A 125 7.97 10.85 -4.72
CA PHE A 125 8.77 11.12 -5.93
C PHE A 125 9.32 12.54 -6.03
N LYS A 126 9.27 13.35 -4.97
CA LYS A 126 9.80 14.74 -4.97
C LYS A 126 11.26 14.87 -5.41
N ASN A 127 12.07 13.83 -5.19
CA ASN A 127 13.50 13.84 -5.50
C ASN A 127 13.84 13.01 -6.75
N GLN A 128 12.85 12.45 -7.45
CA GLN A 128 13.10 11.62 -8.62
C GLN A 128 12.96 12.45 -9.92
N PRO A 129 14.03 12.59 -10.73
CA PRO A 129 14.02 13.43 -11.93
C PRO A 129 12.94 13.02 -12.95
N ASN A 130 12.72 11.71 -13.08
CA ASN A 130 11.75 11.13 -14.01
C ASN A 130 10.29 11.39 -13.60
N MET A 131 9.99 11.72 -12.34
CA MET A 131 8.65 11.92 -11.78
C MET A 131 8.40 13.35 -11.27
N TYR A 132 9.39 14.24 -11.40
CA TYR A 132 9.36 15.62 -10.91
C TYR A 132 8.10 16.40 -11.35
N ALA A 133 7.73 16.30 -12.63
CA ALA A 133 6.56 17.00 -13.15
C ALA A 133 5.24 16.50 -12.52
N VAL A 134 5.15 15.19 -12.28
CA VAL A 134 3.97 14.54 -11.70
C VAL A 134 3.89 14.80 -10.20
N SER A 135 5.02 14.73 -9.48
CA SER A 135 5.09 14.93 -8.03
C SER A 135 4.70 16.35 -7.61
N HIS A 136 5.03 17.36 -8.42
CA HIS A 136 4.61 18.75 -8.18
C HIS A 136 3.19 19.09 -8.64
N LEU A 137 2.44 18.17 -9.26
CA LEU A 137 1.04 18.44 -9.64
C LEU A 137 0.15 18.72 -8.43
N TYR A 138 0.35 18.00 -7.32
CA TYR A 138 -0.46 18.16 -6.12
C TYR A 138 -0.40 19.59 -5.57
N ASP A 139 0.82 20.10 -5.38
CA ASP A 139 1.05 21.47 -4.91
C ASP A 139 0.47 22.49 -5.89
N ASN A 140 0.66 22.29 -7.20
CA ASN A 140 0.15 23.20 -8.22
C ASN A 140 -1.38 23.30 -8.27
N VAL A 141 -2.08 22.21 -7.98
CA VAL A 141 -3.56 22.18 -7.92
C VAL A 141 -4.03 22.82 -6.60
N ASN A 142 -3.40 22.46 -5.48
CA ASN A 142 -3.82 22.91 -4.16
C ASN A 142 -3.47 24.38 -3.88
N HIS A 143 -2.34 24.89 -4.38
CA HIS A 143 -1.98 26.30 -4.28
C HIS A 143 -2.97 27.20 -5.04
N LYS A 144 -3.50 26.77 -6.19
CA LYS A 144 -4.54 27.52 -6.91
C LYS A 144 -5.87 27.60 -6.15
N ALA A 145 -6.23 26.57 -5.40
CA ALA A 145 -7.39 26.60 -4.52
C ALA A 145 -7.25 27.64 -3.39
N GLY A 146 -6.03 27.93 -2.94
CA GLY A 146 -5.71 28.94 -1.93
C GLY A 146 -5.83 30.38 -2.43
N TYR A 147 -5.48 30.65 -3.70
CA TYR A 147 -5.59 32.01 -4.28
C TYR A 147 -7.03 32.41 -4.66
N SER A 148 -7.95 31.46 -4.81
CA SER A 148 -9.35 31.76 -5.16
C SER A 148 -10.24 32.11 -3.95
N ARG A 149 -9.76 31.90 -2.70
CA ARG A 149 -10.54 32.19 -1.47
C ARG A 149 -10.28 33.55 -0.81
N ARG A 150 -9.48 34.43 -1.41
CA ARG A 150 -9.26 35.80 -0.92
C ARG A 150 -9.47 36.82 -2.04
N ASN A 151 -10.72 37.03 -2.46
CA ASN A 151 -11.08 38.35 -2.99
C ASN A 151 -12.58 38.63 -2.85
N SER A 152 -12.99 38.97 -1.64
CA SER A 152 -14.10 39.88 -1.41
C SER A 152 -13.61 40.93 -0.42
N GLY A 153 -13.64 42.19 -0.82
CA GLY A 153 -13.25 43.32 0.03
C GLY A 153 -12.18 44.22 -0.57
N THR A 154 -12.65 45.22 -1.32
CA THR A 154 -12.10 46.60 -1.42
C THR A 154 -10.69 46.82 -2.01
N ARG A 155 -10.69 47.44 -3.20
CA ARG A 155 -9.61 48.29 -3.78
C ARG A 155 -9.01 49.24 -2.72
N PRO A 156 -7.70 49.56 -2.82
CA PRO A 156 -7.33 50.83 -3.44
C PRO A 156 -6.19 50.76 -4.49
N VAL A 157 -6.09 51.87 -5.22
CA VAL A 157 -5.31 52.22 -6.42
C VAL A 157 -3.78 52.36 -6.14
N PRO A 158 -2.89 52.24 -7.15
CA PRO A 158 -1.49 51.87 -6.98
C PRO A 158 -0.51 53.06 -6.90
N GLN A 159 0.59 52.90 -6.16
CA GLN A 159 1.83 53.69 -6.30
C GLN A 159 3.08 52.82 -6.06
N ILE A 160 4.04 52.95 -6.97
CA ILE A 160 5.44 52.47 -6.97
C ILE A 160 6.23 53.66 -7.60
N PRO A 161 7.56 53.86 -7.44
CA PRO A 161 8.58 53.13 -6.64
C PRO A 161 9.44 54.02 -5.73
N SER A 162 10.15 53.40 -4.77
CA SER A 162 11.60 53.64 -4.65
C SER A 162 12.29 52.59 -3.78
N SER A 163 13.44 52.17 -4.30
CA SER A 163 14.50 51.31 -3.75
C SER A 163 14.94 51.65 -2.32
N THR A 164 15.32 50.65 -1.52
CA THR A 164 16.72 50.33 -1.17
C THR A 164 16.79 49.16 -0.17
N SER A 165 17.86 48.39 -0.30
CA SER A 165 18.34 47.26 0.50
C SER A 165 18.37 47.46 2.03
N SER A 166 18.15 46.38 2.80
CA SER A 166 19.20 45.71 3.61
C SER A 166 18.62 44.65 4.57
N LYS A 167 19.23 43.45 4.48
CA LYS A 167 19.68 42.51 5.53
C LYS A 167 19.12 42.51 6.97
N ASP A 168 18.97 41.25 7.41
CA ASP A 168 19.29 40.63 8.72
C ASP A 168 18.22 40.45 9.81
N GLU A 169 18.04 39.15 10.10
CA GLU A 169 17.79 38.46 11.38
C GLU A 169 16.58 38.84 12.26
N ARG A 170 15.75 37.82 12.57
CA ARG A 170 15.60 37.30 13.95
C ARG A 170 14.71 36.06 14.05
N LYS A 171 15.19 35.10 14.83
CA LYS A 171 14.48 33.97 15.44
C LYS A 171 13.18 34.42 16.12
N SER A 172 12.12 33.64 15.97
CA SER A 172 11.15 33.42 17.06
C SER A 172 10.54 32.03 16.97
N LEU A 173 10.49 31.36 18.12
CA LEU A 173 9.75 30.15 18.38
C LEU A 173 8.27 30.40 18.10
N ASP A 174 7.61 29.49 17.40
CA ASP A 174 6.19 29.25 17.64
C ASP A 174 5.93 27.76 17.86
N LYS A 175 5.55 27.45 19.10
CA LYS A 175 4.93 26.18 19.51
C LYS A 175 3.46 26.27 19.12
N SER A 176 3.13 25.86 17.90
CA SER A 176 1.74 25.69 17.49
C SER A 176 1.43 24.20 17.37
N ASN A 177 0.79 23.68 18.43
CA ASN A 177 0.08 22.41 18.46
C ASN A 177 -0.84 22.32 17.24
N ASN A 178 -0.47 21.50 16.26
CA ASN A 178 -1.40 21.07 15.22
C ASN A 178 -1.41 19.55 15.19
N LYS A 179 -2.52 18.98 15.64
CA LYS A 179 -2.81 17.54 15.59
C LYS A 179 -2.90 17.14 14.13
N ARG A 180 -1.74 16.81 13.55
CA ARG A 180 -1.59 16.31 12.20
C ARG A 180 -2.15 14.89 12.19
N ALA A 181 -3.11 14.65 11.30
CA ALA A 181 -3.50 13.30 10.91
C ALA A 181 -2.21 12.50 10.64
N GLN A 182 -2.01 11.43 11.41
CA GLN A 182 -0.87 10.55 11.27
C GLN A 182 -0.94 9.93 9.87
N SER A 183 0.01 10.29 9.01
CA SER A 183 0.44 9.41 7.94
C SER A 183 0.78 8.03 8.52
N PRO A 184 0.55 6.94 7.79
CA PRO A 184 0.94 5.60 8.25
C PRO A 184 2.39 5.64 8.73
N PRO A 185 2.73 4.95 9.83
CA PRO A 185 4.08 4.99 10.36
C PRO A 185 5.03 4.38 9.31
N THR A 186 5.76 5.21 8.58
CA THR A 186 6.90 4.76 7.79
C THR A 186 7.98 4.37 8.78
N TYR A 187 8.35 3.09 8.81
CA TYR A 187 9.40 2.60 9.69
C TYR A 187 10.75 3.14 9.21
N SER A 188 11.57 3.65 10.13
CA SER A 188 12.95 4.04 9.82
C SER A 188 13.75 2.80 9.37
N TYR A 189 14.69 2.97 8.45
CA TYR A 189 15.60 1.91 8.01
C TYR A 189 16.32 1.22 9.18
N GLU A 190 16.69 1.98 10.21
CA GLU A 190 17.31 1.44 11.42
C GLU A 190 16.36 0.49 12.17
N LYS A 191 15.09 0.87 12.25
CA LYS A 191 14.05 0.06 12.90
C LYS A 191 13.73 -1.20 12.09
N ILE A 192 13.75 -1.11 10.76
CA ILE A 192 13.56 -2.27 9.87
C ILE A 192 14.70 -3.28 10.04
N ASN A 193 15.96 -2.83 9.99
CA ASN A 193 17.11 -3.72 10.17
C ASN A 193 17.14 -4.32 11.58
N GLN A 194 16.74 -3.55 12.59
CA GLN A 194 16.60 -4.05 13.96
C GLN A 194 15.55 -5.16 14.04
N GLU A 195 14.38 -4.98 13.42
CA GLU A 195 13.31 -5.98 13.47
C GLU A 195 13.69 -7.27 12.73
N ILE A 196 14.35 -7.16 11.57
CA ILE A 196 14.91 -8.32 10.85
C ILE A 196 15.87 -9.10 11.76
N GLY A 197 16.81 -8.41 12.40
CA GLY A 197 17.80 -9.04 13.27
C GLY A 197 17.16 -9.69 14.50
N MET A 198 16.18 -9.02 15.12
CA MET A 198 15.44 -9.56 16.26
C MET A 198 14.61 -10.80 15.88
N ALA A 199 13.91 -10.76 14.74
CA ALA A 199 13.11 -11.87 14.25
C ALA A 199 13.97 -13.10 13.94
N ALA A 200 15.09 -12.92 13.23
CA ALA A 200 16.03 -14.00 12.93
C ALA A 200 16.59 -14.62 14.23
N GLN A 201 17.01 -13.79 15.20
CA GLN A 201 17.52 -14.27 16.47
C GLN A 201 16.45 -15.02 17.28
N ASN A 202 15.22 -14.51 17.33
CA ASN A 202 14.11 -15.15 18.02
C ASN A 202 13.79 -16.52 17.41
N ALA A 203 13.75 -16.61 16.07
CA ALA A 203 13.54 -17.86 15.35
C ALA A 203 14.64 -18.89 15.66
N THR A 204 15.92 -18.50 15.55
CA THR A 204 17.05 -19.38 15.89
C THR A 204 17.01 -19.84 17.34
N ASN A 205 16.64 -18.96 18.28
CA ASN A 205 16.52 -19.34 19.69
C ASN A 205 15.42 -20.38 19.91
N LEU A 206 14.26 -20.22 19.26
CA LEU A 206 13.17 -21.18 19.35
C LEU A 206 13.55 -22.52 18.71
N GLU A 207 14.17 -22.50 17.52
CA GLU A 207 14.63 -23.72 16.86
C GLU A 207 15.64 -24.49 17.72
N ASN A 208 16.63 -23.80 18.28
CA ASN A 208 17.62 -24.43 19.16
C ASN A 208 16.98 -24.99 20.43
N ALA A 209 16.03 -24.27 21.02
CA ALA A 209 15.28 -24.77 22.18
C ALA A 209 14.47 -26.02 21.83
N LEU A 210 13.79 -26.03 20.68
CA LEU A 210 13.06 -27.21 20.20
C LEU A 210 14.01 -28.38 19.94
N ILE A 211 15.16 -28.17 19.30
CA ILE A 211 16.14 -29.24 19.04
C ILE A 211 16.74 -29.81 20.34
N LEU A 212 17.04 -28.96 21.33
CA LEU A 212 17.71 -29.38 22.57
C LEU A 212 16.76 -29.95 23.63
N LEU A 213 15.48 -29.54 23.64
CA LEU A 213 14.50 -29.89 24.67
C LEU A 213 13.53 -31.01 24.26
N THR A 214 13.66 -31.55 23.03
CA THR A 214 12.75 -32.56 22.48
C THR A 214 13.01 -33.99 22.92
N GLN A 215 13.96 -34.23 23.83
CA GLN A 215 14.25 -35.59 24.28
C GLN A 215 13.40 -36.11 25.44
N ASN A 216 12.59 -35.31 26.15
CA ASN A 216 11.57 -35.83 27.11
C ASN A 216 10.74 -34.76 27.87
N THR A 217 10.60 -33.54 27.36
CA THR A 217 9.93 -32.44 28.10
C THR A 217 8.60 -32.08 27.47
N ASN A 218 7.56 -31.92 28.30
CA ASN A 218 6.28 -31.38 27.85
C ASN A 218 6.47 -29.90 27.49
N ILE A 219 6.70 -29.65 26.20
CA ILE A 219 6.97 -28.33 25.60
C ILE A 219 5.83 -27.32 25.79
N GLU A 220 4.61 -27.78 26.06
CA GLU A 220 3.46 -26.90 26.33
C GLU A 220 3.59 -26.23 27.70
N LYS A 221 4.17 -26.93 28.67
CA LYS A 221 4.34 -26.45 30.05
C LYS A 221 5.68 -25.79 30.32
N ASP A 222 6.62 -25.85 29.36
CA ASP A 222 7.93 -25.23 29.52
C ASP A 222 7.84 -23.69 29.41
N PRO A 223 8.10 -22.95 30.50
CA PRO A 223 7.93 -21.51 30.51
C PRO A 223 8.92 -20.77 29.59
N GLU A 224 10.10 -21.32 29.34
CA GLU A 224 11.09 -20.69 28.45
C GLU A 224 10.74 -20.95 26.98
N ILE A 225 10.24 -22.14 26.62
CA ILE A 225 9.71 -22.39 25.26
C ILE A 225 8.52 -21.48 24.98
N GLN A 226 7.55 -21.40 25.90
CA GLN A 226 6.37 -20.54 25.72
C GLN A 226 6.74 -19.06 25.57
N LYS A 227 7.77 -18.61 26.28
CA LYS A 227 8.30 -17.24 26.16
C LYS A 227 8.97 -17.00 24.80
N LEU A 228 9.72 -17.98 24.27
CA LEU A 228 10.31 -17.90 22.94
C LEU A 228 9.25 -17.92 21.83
N VAL A 229 8.21 -18.74 21.98
CA VAL A 229 7.04 -18.76 21.07
C VAL A 229 6.34 -17.40 21.05
N ARG A 230 6.11 -16.78 22.21
CA ARG A 230 5.54 -15.42 22.30
C ARG A 230 6.39 -14.40 21.57
N LYS A 231 7.71 -14.39 21.81
CA LYS A 231 8.64 -13.50 21.10
C LYS A 231 8.62 -13.69 19.58
N CYS A 232 8.52 -14.94 19.11
CA CYS A 232 8.40 -15.23 17.68
C CYS A 232 7.07 -14.71 17.10
N LYS A 233 5.95 -14.91 17.82
CA LYS A 233 4.65 -14.36 17.42
C LYS A 233 4.66 -12.83 17.35
N ASP A 234 5.22 -12.18 18.37
CA ASP A 234 5.35 -10.72 18.42
C ASP A 234 6.20 -10.20 17.25
N SER A 235 7.35 -10.81 16.98
CA SER A 235 8.19 -10.46 15.83
C SER A 235 7.47 -10.68 14.49
N SER A 236 6.73 -11.79 14.32
CA SER A 236 5.96 -11.99 13.09
C SER A 236 4.89 -10.93 12.89
N GLU A 237 4.19 -10.53 13.96
CA GLU A 237 3.19 -9.47 13.88
C GLU A 237 3.82 -8.12 13.51
N GLN A 238 5.04 -7.82 14.02
CA GLN A 238 5.77 -6.62 13.61
C GLN A 238 6.22 -6.68 12.15
N LEU A 239 6.75 -7.82 11.69
CA LEU A 239 7.18 -7.98 10.29
C LEU A 239 6.00 -7.85 9.34
N VAL A 240 4.84 -8.46 9.64
CA VAL A 240 3.62 -8.35 8.81
C VAL A 240 3.09 -6.90 8.74
N LYS A 241 3.30 -6.09 9.78
CA LYS A 241 2.99 -4.65 9.75
C LYS A 241 3.99 -3.85 8.92
N ILE A 242 5.26 -4.25 8.92
CA ILE A 242 6.36 -3.55 8.26
C ILE A 242 6.42 -3.87 6.76
N ILE A 243 6.29 -5.13 6.37
CA ILE A 243 6.32 -5.61 4.98
C ILE A 243 5.47 -4.75 4.02
N PRO A 244 4.18 -4.46 4.28
CA PRO A 244 3.35 -3.67 3.38
C PRO A 244 3.74 -2.18 3.32
N THR A 245 4.59 -1.71 4.24
CA THR A 245 5.06 -0.31 4.28
C THR A 245 6.36 -0.09 3.51
N ILE A 246 7.00 -1.16 3.03
CA ILE A 246 8.32 -1.11 2.41
C ILE A 246 8.20 -1.04 0.90
N MET A 247 8.89 -0.06 0.34
CA MET A 247 8.96 0.21 -1.10
C MET A 247 10.36 -0.09 -1.67
N ASP A 248 11.27 -0.59 -0.85
CA ASP A 248 12.67 -0.86 -1.20
C ASP A 248 12.88 -2.37 -1.40
N ASP A 249 13.11 -2.77 -2.66
CA ASP A 249 13.27 -4.17 -3.08
C ASP A 249 14.52 -4.83 -2.46
N ASP A 250 15.53 -4.07 -2.05
CA ASP A 250 16.71 -4.63 -1.38
C ASP A 250 16.41 -5.07 0.06
N LYS A 251 15.29 -4.60 0.64
CA LYS A 251 14.88 -4.89 2.01
C LYS A 251 13.70 -5.84 2.10
N ILE A 252 12.85 -5.87 1.08
CA ILE A 252 11.73 -6.81 1.05
C ILE A 252 12.21 -8.26 1.14
N GLY A 253 13.30 -8.61 0.44
CA GLY A 253 13.90 -9.96 0.50
C GLY A 253 14.29 -10.39 1.91
N PRO A 254 15.17 -9.66 2.61
CA PRO A 254 15.53 -9.95 4.01
C PRO A 254 14.35 -9.98 5.00
N LEU A 255 13.32 -9.16 4.76
CA LEU A 255 12.10 -9.14 5.61
C LEU A 255 11.21 -10.35 5.40
N LEU A 256 10.99 -10.74 4.14
CA LEU A 256 10.28 -11.97 3.84
C LEU A 256 11.04 -13.18 4.36
N GLN A 257 12.36 -13.23 4.12
CA GLN A 257 13.21 -14.31 4.61
C GLN A 257 13.18 -14.45 6.14
N SER A 258 13.25 -13.33 6.88
CA SER A 258 13.16 -13.37 8.35
C SER A 258 11.75 -13.74 8.83
N ASN A 259 10.69 -13.31 8.14
CA ASN A 259 9.33 -13.75 8.45
C ASN A 259 9.14 -15.25 8.19
N ASP A 260 9.65 -15.76 7.07
CA ASP A 260 9.62 -17.18 6.72
C ASP A 260 10.39 -18.01 7.76
N GLN A 261 11.53 -17.52 8.25
CA GLN A 261 12.29 -18.17 9.31
C GLN A 261 11.50 -18.25 10.62
N VAL A 262 10.84 -17.15 11.02
CA VAL A 262 9.97 -17.13 12.21
C VAL A 262 8.79 -18.09 12.05
N GLN A 263 8.14 -18.10 10.89
CA GLN A 263 7.02 -18.98 10.61
C GLN A 263 7.46 -20.45 10.59
N ALA A 264 8.60 -20.77 10.01
CA ALA A 264 9.17 -22.12 10.04
C ALA A 264 9.42 -22.60 11.49
N ALA A 265 9.96 -21.73 12.35
CA ALA A 265 10.18 -22.06 13.77
C ALA A 265 8.86 -22.29 14.52
N LEU A 266 7.83 -21.49 14.25
CA LEU A 266 6.48 -21.65 14.82
C LEU A 266 5.78 -22.92 14.30
N SER A 267 5.92 -23.23 13.01
CA SER A 267 5.41 -24.46 12.41
C SER A 267 6.03 -25.69 13.06
N LYS A 268 7.35 -25.71 13.26
CA LYS A 268 8.03 -26.79 14.00
C LYS A 268 7.49 -26.93 15.42
N TYR A 269 7.28 -25.82 16.15
CA TYR A 269 6.65 -25.87 17.47
C TYR A 269 5.25 -26.50 17.40
N SER A 270 4.44 -26.14 16.40
CA SER A 270 3.11 -26.71 16.23
C SER A 270 3.15 -28.20 15.86
N GLU A 271 4.06 -28.61 14.98
CA GLU A 271 4.27 -30.01 14.62
C GLU A 271 4.63 -30.84 15.84
N TYR A 272 5.55 -30.36 16.68
CA TYR A 272 5.84 -31.02 17.96
C TYR A 272 4.64 -31.05 18.91
N PHE A 273 3.81 -30.02 18.93
CA PHE A 273 2.59 -29.99 19.74
C PHE A 273 1.57 -31.02 19.25
N TYR A 274 1.38 -31.13 17.92
CA TYR A 274 0.45 -32.07 17.30
C TYR A 274 0.93 -33.53 17.38
N ASP A 275 2.21 -33.80 17.11
CA ASP A 275 2.80 -35.15 17.20
C ASP A 275 2.76 -35.69 18.63
N ASN A 276 2.98 -34.84 19.63
CA ASN A 276 2.82 -35.26 21.04
C ASN A 276 1.35 -35.40 21.45
N SER A 277 0.41 -34.72 20.77
CA SER A 277 -1.04 -34.88 21.03
C SER A 277 -1.65 -36.13 20.40
N LEU A 278 -1.05 -36.65 19.32
CA LEU A 278 -1.48 -37.88 18.63
C LEU A 278 -1.03 -39.17 19.34
N LEU A 279 -0.12 -39.07 20.32
CA LEU A 279 0.31 -40.21 21.13
C LEU A 279 -0.64 -40.53 22.30
N ASP A 280 -1.65 -39.67 22.55
CA ASP A 280 -2.58 -39.85 23.68
C ASP A 280 -3.87 -40.63 23.33
N ASP A 281 -4.09 -41.05 22.07
CA ASP A 281 -5.20 -41.95 21.72
C ASP A 281 -4.81 -43.04 20.69
N PRO A 282 -4.61 -44.30 21.12
CA PRO A 282 -4.28 -45.42 20.23
C PRO A 282 -5.41 -45.82 19.25
N PHE A 283 -6.57 -45.17 19.31
CA PHE A 283 -7.77 -45.54 18.53
C PHE A 283 -8.39 -44.42 17.69
N ALA A 284 -7.76 -43.25 17.57
CA ALA A 284 -8.31 -42.16 16.74
C ALA A 284 -8.20 -42.48 15.24
N ASP A 285 -9.36 -42.63 14.57
CA ASP A 285 -9.48 -42.88 13.12
C ASP A 285 -8.99 -41.66 12.31
N PRO A 286 -8.01 -41.80 11.39
CA PRO A 286 -7.46 -40.69 10.59
C PRO A 286 -8.47 -39.99 9.68
N PHE A 287 -9.66 -40.55 9.50
CA PHE A 287 -10.69 -40.04 8.59
C PHE A 287 -11.89 -39.37 9.27
N SER A 288 -11.83 -39.10 10.58
CA SER A 288 -12.90 -38.39 11.26
C SER A 288 -12.82 -36.88 10.99
N ASP A 289 -13.77 -36.35 10.21
CA ASP A 289 -13.89 -34.92 9.93
C ASP A 289 -13.98 -34.09 11.24
N PRO A 290 -13.36 -32.89 11.29
CA PRO A 290 -13.36 -32.07 12.49
C PRO A 290 -14.77 -31.55 12.80
N ILE A 291 -15.26 -31.86 14.00
CA ILE A 291 -16.53 -31.37 14.53
C ILE A 291 -16.44 -29.84 14.66
N MET A 292 -17.17 -29.11 13.82
CA MET A 292 -17.43 -27.68 14.04
C MET A 292 -18.28 -27.52 15.30
N GLU A 293 -17.68 -27.07 16.40
CA GLU A 293 -18.41 -26.61 17.58
C GLU A 293 -19.21 -25.34 17.21
N THR A 294 -20.50 -25.55 16.98
CA THR A 294 -21.50 -24.49 16.87
C THR A 294 -21.91 -24.04 18.27
N GLU A 295 -22.09 -22.72 18.39
CA GLU A 295 -22.38 -21.95 19.58
C GLU A 295 -23.41 -22.58 20.53
N ILE A 296 -23.00 -22.84 21.78
CA ILE A 296 -23.91 -22.92 22.93
C ILE A 296 -23.37 -22.00 24.02
N SER A 297 -23.66 -20.70 23.91
CA SER A 297 -23.57 -19.80 25.06
C SER A 297 -24.87 -19.89 25.85
N ASN A 298 -24.85 -20.72 26.89
CA ASN A 298 -25.92 -20.87 27.86
C ASN A 298 -26.02 -19.60 28.73
N ASN A 299 -27.11 -18.88 28.55
CA ASN A 299 -27.57 -17.82 29.42
C ASN A 299 -28.05 -18.40 30.76
N LYS A 300 -27.24 -18.27 31.84
CA LYS A 300 -27.74 -18.30 33.22
C LYS A 300 -26.93 -17.36 34.11
N SER A 301 -27.52 -16.22 34.43
CA SER A 301 -27.86 -15.79 35.81
C SER A 301 -27.70 -14.28 36.01
N LYS A 302 -28.80 -13.57 36.27
CA LYS A 302 -29.02 -12.80 37.52
C LYS A 302 -30.34 -12.03 37.54
N LYS A 303 -30.89 -11.92 38.76
CA LYS A 303 -32.08 -11.19 39.27
C LYS A 303 -33.34 -12.06 39.34
N LYS A 304 -33.73 -12.67 40.47
CA LYS A 304 -33.96 -12.21 41.86
C LYS A 304 -35.18 -11.27 41.97
N LEU A 305 -36.25 -11.86 42.51
CA LEU A 305 -37.38 -11.30 43.30
C LEU A 305 -38.21 -10.17 42.66
N GLU A 306 -39.52 -10.38 42.55
CA GLU A 306 -40.51 -9.80 43.49
C GLU A 306 -41.96 -10.14 43.06
N TRP A 307 -42.72 -10.67 44.03
CA TRP A 307 -44.18 -10.93 44.16
C TRP A 307 -44.91 -11.71 43.06
#